data_AF-A0A848TET6-F1
#
_entry.id   AF-A0A848TET6-F1
#
_cell.length_a   1.000
_cell.length_b   1.000
_cell.length_c   1.000
_cell.angle_alpha   90.00
_cell.angle_beta   90.00
_cell.angle_gamma   90.00
#
_symmetry.space_group_name_H-M   'P 1'
#
loop_
_entity.id
_entity.type
_entity.pdbx_description
1 polymer ?
#
loop_
_entity_poly.entity_id
_entity_poly.type
_entity_poly.pdbx_seq_one_letter_code
_entity_poly.pdbx_strand_id
1 'polypeptide(L)' 'GDIVVGDDDSVIIVPAHLAVEVADEAVEMTAYEDFALERVKAGETIIGLYPATKDENLEKFAAWRKSNNR' A
#
# COMPACT_ATOMS: atom_id res chain seq x y z
N GLY A 1 1.05 25.99 0.13
CA GLY A 1 2.23 25.68 -0.69
C GLY A 1 2.25 24.19 -0.94
N ASP A 2 3.07 23.73 -1.88
CA ASP A 2 3.26 22.29 -2.11
C ASP A 2 3.89 21.63 -0.88
N ILE A 3 3.66 20.32 -0.73
CA ILE A 3 4.15 19.54 0.40
C ILE A 3 5.45 18.86 -0.01
N VAL A 4 6.46 18.92 0.87
CA VAL A 4 7.72 18.20 0.70
C VAL A 4 7.71 17.01 1.64
N VAL A 5 7.85 15.81 1.09
CA VAL A 5 7.98 14.56 1.85
C VAL A 5 9.39 14.02 1.60
N GLY A 6 10.13 13.66 2.65
CA GLY A 6 11.48 13.12 2.49
C GLY A 6 11.85 12.12 3.56
N ASP A 7 12.57 11.08 3.16
CA ASP A 7 13.10 10.00 3.99
C ASP A 7 14.51 9.58 3.51
N ASP A 8 14.98 8.41 3.95
CA ASP A 8 16.30 7.89 3.60
C ASP A 8 16.41 7.46 2.12
N ASP A 9 15.28 7.27 1.43
CA ASP A 9 15.26 6.86 0.02
C ASP A 9 15.21 8.08 -0.91
N SER A 10 14.35 9.07 -0.63
CA SER A 10 14.16 10.21 -1.53
C SER A 10 13.48 11.44 -0.92
N VAL A 11 13.36 12.50 -1.73
CA VAL A 11 12.53 13.68 -1.45
C VAL A 11 11.55 13.89 -2.61
N ILE A 12 10.27 14.00 -2.31
CA ILE A 12 9.16 14.13 -3.26
C ILE A 12 8.39 15.43 -2.99
N ILE A 13 7.99 16.12 -4.06
CA ILE A 13 7.09 17.27 -4.01
C ILE A 13 5.68 16.82 -4.36
N VAL A 14 4.75 16.99 -3.44
CA VAL A 14 3.32 16.73 -3.66
C VAL A 14 2.61 18.07 -3.91
N PRO A 15 2.05 18.29 -5.12
CA PRO A 15 1.32 19.50 -5.43
C PRO A 15 0.17 19.73 -4.43
N ALA A 16 0.01 20.96 -3.95
CA ALA A 16 -0.92 21.27 -2.86
C ALA A 16 -2.38 20.82 -3.13
N HIS A 17 -2.80 20.84 -4.39
CA HIS A 17 -4.15 20.44 -4.81
C HIS A 17 -4.34 18.92 -4.92
N LEU A 18 -3.27 18.14 -4.94
CA LEU A 18 -3.30 16.67 -4.95
C LEU A 18 -2.99 16.06 -3.58
N ALA A 19 -2.59 16.87 -2.61
CA ALA A 19 -2.12 16.40 -1.30
C ALA A 19 -3.10 15.45 -0.59
N VAL A 20 -4.41 15.75 -0.66
CA VAL A 20 -5.43 14.92 -0.01
C VAL A 20 -5.60 13.59 -0.74
N GLU A 21 -5.72 13.61 -2.06
CA GLU A 21 -5.86 12.42 -2.90
C GLU A 21 -4.66 11.48 -2.74
N VAL A 22 -3.44 12.03 -2.80
CA VAL A 22 -2.21 11.26 -2.61
C VAL A 22 -2.13 10.67 -1.20
N ALA A 23 -2.56 11.40 -0.17
CA ALA A 23 -2.57 10.88 1.20
C ALA A 23 -3.56 9.71 1.35
N ASP A 24 -4.75 9.81 0.77
CA ASP A 24 -5.77 8.76 0.82
C ASP A 24 -5.30 7.50 0.08
N GLU A 25 -4.73 7.63 -1.12
CA GLU A 25 -4.16 6.51 -1.87
C GLU A 25 -2.96 5.87 -1.18
N ALA A 26 -2.08 6.69 -0.58
CA ALA A 26 -0.91 6.19 0.13
C ALA A 26 -1.30 5.32 1.34
N VAL A 27 -2.33 5.70 2.10
CA VAL A 27 -2.85 4.91 3.23
C VAL A 27 -3.31 3.52 2.76
N GLU A 28 -4.03 3.45 1.64
CA GLU A 28 -4.49 2.19 1.08
C GLU A 28 -3.33 1.29 0.65
N MET A 29 -2.38 1.86 -0.08
CA MET A 29 -1.19 1.14 -0.57
C MET A 29 -0.34 0.62 0.58
N THR A 30 -0.09 1.43 1.61
CA THR A 30 0.68 0.99 2.79
C THR A 30 0.01 -0.19 3.49
N ALA A 31 -1.33 -0.21 3.59
CA ALA A 31 -2.05 -1.36 4.17
C ALA A 31 -1.88 -2.62 3.31
N TYR A 32 -1.92 -2.50 1.97
CA TYR A 32 -1.71 -3.63 1.08
C TYR A 32 -0.27 -4.17 1.14
N GLU A 33 0.71 -3.29 1.26
CA GLU A 33 2.13 -3.66 1.40
C GLU A 33 2.38 -4.50 2.66
N ASP A 34 1.79 -4.13 3.80
CA ASP A 34 1.86 -4.94 5.02
C ASP A 34 1.30 -6.36 4.80
N PHE A 35 0.11 -6.45 4.19
CA PHE A 35 -0.50 -7.72 3.86
C PHE A 35 0.39 -8.55 2.93
N ALA A 36 0.88 -7.97 1.84
CA ALA A 36 1.72 -8.65 0.87
C ALA A 36 3.02 -9.14 1.51
N LEU A 37 3.63 -8.33 2.38
CA LEU A 37 4.82 -8.70 3.13
C LEU A 37 4.55 -9.88 4.07
N GLU A 38 3.41 -9.92 4.76
CA GLU A 38 3.00 -11.06 5.57
C GLU A 38 2.83 -12.33 4.74
N ARG A 39 2.16 -12.23 3.57
CA ARG A 39 1.97 -13.37 2.66
C ARG A 39 3.30 -13.93 2.16
N VAL A 40 4.23 -13.06 1.77
CA VAL A 40 5.59 -13.45 1.35
C VAL A 40 6.34 -14.13 2.50
N LYS A 41 6.27 -13.57 3.72
CA LYS A 41 6.89 -14.20 4.92
C LYS A 41 6.27 -15.56 5.25
N ALA A 42 5.00 -15.77 4.92
CA ALA A 42 4.30 -17.05 5.05
C ALA A 42 4.61 -18.05 3.92
N GLY A 43 5.42 -17.66 2.93
CA GLY A 43 5.86 -18.52 1.82
C GLY A 43 4.98 -18.46 0.57
N GLU A 44 4.04 -17.52 0.47
CA GLU A 44 3.28 -17.30 -0.78
C GLU A 44 4.20 -16.73 -1.88
N THR A 45 3.93 -17.11 -3.14
CA THR A 45 4.66 -16.58 -4.29
C THR A 45 4.29 -15.12 -4.56
N ILE A 46 5.28 -14.32 -4.96
CA ILE A 46 5.06 -12.91 -5.29
C ILE A 46 4.26 -12.73 -6.60
N ILE A 47 4.30 -13.71 -7.51
CA ILE A 47 3.66 -13.60 -8.83
C ILE A 47 2.13 -13.60 -8.67
N GLY A 48 1.53 -12.44 -8.94
CA GLY A 48 0.09 -12.19 -8.80
C GLY A 48 -0.33 -11.64 -7.43
N LEU A 49 0.58 -11.64 -6.46
CA LEU A 49 0.43 -10.94 -5.18
C LEU A 49 0.96 -9.50 -5.29
N TYR A 50 2.12 -9.32 -5.92
CA TYR A 50 2.71 -8.01 -6.10
C TYR A 50 3.30 -7.87 -7.53
N PRO A 51 2.63 -7.13 -8.45
CA PRO A 51 1.38 -6.39 -8.24
C PRO A 51 0.17 -7.31 -8.01
N ALA A 52 -0.88 -6.76 -7.42
CA ALA A 52 -2.13 -7.44 -7.03
C ALA A 52 -3.00 -7.87 -8.24
N THR A 53 -2.44 -8.64 -9.17
CA THR A 53 -3.09 -8.98 -10.45
C THR A 53 -4.02 -10.18 -10.38
N LYS A 54 -4.07 -10.88 -9.26
CA LYS A 54 -5.03 -11.96 -9.01
C LYS A 54 -6.08 -11.50 -8.02
N ASP A 55 -7.35 -11.56 -8.42
CA ASP A 55 -8.50 -11.13 -7.61
C ASP A 55 -8.57 -11.84 -6.24
N GLU A 56 -8.13 -13.10 -6.16
CA GLU A 56 -8.04 -13.84 -4.89
C GLU A 56 -7.22 -13.12 -3.81
N ASN A 57 -6.20 -12.35 -4.21
CA ASN A 57 -5.36 -11.59 -3.28
C ASN A 57 -6.04 -10.30 -2.81
N LEU A 58 -6.92 -9.72 -3.62
CA LEU A 58 -7.76 -8.57 -3.21
C LEU A 58 -8.81 -8.99 -2.19
N GLU A 59 -9.42 -10.16 -2.36
CA GLU A 59 -10.37 -10.71 -1.39
C GLU A 59 -9.71 -11.05 -0.05
N LYS A 60 -8.54 -11.70 -0.09
CA LYS A 60 -7.73 -11.99 1.10
C LYS A 60 -7.30 -10.72 1.81
N PHE A 61 -6.87 -9.70 1.06
CA PHE A 61 -6.52 -8.40 1.62
C PHE A 61 -7.71 -7.74 2.33
N ALA A 62 -8.89 -7.71 1.69
CA ALA A 62 -10.09 -7.12 2.31
C ALA A 62 -10.48 -7.82 3.63
N ALA A 63 -10.31 -9.14 3.71
CA ALA A 63 -10.51 -9.89 4.95
C ALA A 63 -9.43 -9.56 6.00
N TRP A 64 -8.17 -9.56 5.60
CA TRP A 64 -7.03 -9.24 6.46
C TRP A 64 -7.12 -7.82 7.04
N ARG A 65 -7.57 -6.84 6.24
CA ARG A 65 -7.67 -5.45 6.67
C ARG A 65 -8.68 -5.28 7.82
N LYS A 66 -9.83 -5.96 7.69
CA LYS A 66 -10.88 -5.98 8.74
C LYS A 66 -10.38 -6.61 10.04
N SER A 67 -9.53 -7.65 9.98
CA SER A 67 -9.00 -8.29 11.19
C SER A 67 -7.86 -7.52 11.85
N ASN A 68 -7.11 -6.72 11.08
CA ASN A 68 -5.92 -6.02 11.57
C ASN A 68 -6.14 -4.52 11.81
N ASN A 69 -7.36 -4.01 11.58
CA ASN A 69 -7.72 -2.60 11.79
C ASN A 69 -6.75 -1.64 11.08
N ARG A 70 -6.44 -1.97 9.82
CA ARG A 70 -5.66 -1.17 8.87
C ARG A 70 -6.56 -0.52 7.83
#